data_AF-A0AA42CGZ6-F1
#
_entry.id   AF-A0AA42CGZ6-F1
#
_cell.length_a   1.000
_cell.length_b   1.000
_cell.length_c   1.000
_cell.angle_alpha   90.00
_cell.angle_beta   90.00
_cell.angle_gamma   90.00
#
_symmetry.space_group_name_H-M   'P 1'
#
loop_
_entity.id
_entity.type
_entity.pdbx_description
1 polymer ?
#
loop_
_entity_poly.entity_id
_entity_poly.type
_entity_poly.pdbx_seq_one_letter_code
_entity_poly.pdbx_strand_id
1 'polypeptide(L)'
;MDHQKSTRACHSLSPTRAVRWVSVFALALRLGSAAQAAEAPGIAVELNKLESQDKSCRVYFVIDNAGPTAFQSLKLDLVLFRTDGVIDRRLALDLSPLRPNKKSVKLFELNDLPCDSIGSILLNDVVDCRDASGPIADCADRLQVSSRAAAHFSK
;
A
#
# COMPACT_ATOMS: atom_id res chain seq x y z
N MET A 1 -26.12 104.98 4.26
CA MET A 1 -26.11 104.91 2.78
C MET A 1 -26.08 103.44 2.41
N ASP A 2 -27.26 102.82 2.35
CA ASP A 2 -28.09 102.60 1.13
C ASP A 2 -27.75 101.22 0.53
N HIS A 3 -28.51 100.16 0.82
CA HIS A 3 -29.77 99.73 0.17
C HIS A 3 -29.75 99.66 -1.37
N GLN A 4 -29.62 98.45 -1.93
CA GLN A 4 -30.44 97.91 -3.03
C GLN A 4 -30.02 96.45 -3.33
N LYS A 5 -30.81 95.41 -3.00
CA LYS A 5 -31.95 94.82 -3.75
C LYS A 5 -31.67 94.51 -5.24
N SER A 6 -31.61 93.22 -5.58
CA SER A 6 -32.25 92.67 -6.78
C SER A 6 -32.48 91.15 -6.65
N THR A 7 -33.44 90.65 -7.42
CA THR A 7 -34.35 89.53 -7.14
C THR A 7 -34.20 88.32 -8.08
N ARG A 8 -34.46 87.13 -7.53
CA ARG A 8 -34.99 85.83 -8.06
C ARG A 8 -34.95 85.49 -9.56
N ALA A 9 -34.56 84.23 -9.82
CA ALA A 9 -35.20 83.16 -10.65
C ALA A 9 -34.10 82.18 -11.14
N CYS A 10 -34.24 80.88 -11.42
CA CYS A 10 -35.21 79.80 -11.18
C CYS A 10 -34.56 78.48 -11.71
N HIS A 11 -35.10 77.30 -11.31
CA HIS A 11 -34.92 75.96 -11.93
C HIS A 11 -33.52 75.29 -11.79
N SER A 12 -33.35 73.95 -11.72
CA SER A 12 -34.23 72.80 -11.88
C SER A 12 -33.52 71.55 -11.31
N LEU A 13 -34.28 70.63 -10.72
CA LEU A 13 -33.86 69.29 -10.29
C LEU A 13 -33.43 68.42 -11.48
N SER A 14 -32.37 67.61 -11.30
CA SER A 14 -31.96 66.57 -12.27
C SER A 14 -32.27 65.18 -11.72
N PRO A 15 -32.90 64.27 -12.49
CA PRO A 15 -33.24 62.92 -12.05
C PRO A 15 -32.28 61.84 -12.60
N THR A 16 -32.10 60.80 -11.77
CA THR A 16 -31.97 59.36 -12.10
C THR A 16 -31.05 58.87 -13.23
N ARG A 17 -30.09 57.98 -12.90
CA ARG A 17 -30.18 56.50 -13.01
C ARG A 17 -28.78 55.88 -13.02
N ALA A 18 -28.59 54.85 -12.18
CA ALA A 18 -28.07 53.51 -12.54
C ALA A 18 -27.28 52.89 -11.38
N VAL A 19 -27.96 51.98 -10.70
CA VAL A 19 -27.48 50.73 -10.09
C VAL A 19 -26.02 50.39 -10.43
N ARG A 20 -25.18 50.04 -9.44
CA ARG A 20 -24.43 48.75 -9.48
C ARG A 20 -23.74 48.34 -8.15
N TRP A 21 -24.29 47.28 -7.54
CA TRP A 21 -23.65 46.04 -7.03
C TRP A 21 -22.97 46.03 -5.66
N VAL A 22 -23.59 45.23 -4.77
CA VAL A 22 -23.09 44.72 -3.49
C VAL A 22 -21.92 43.75 -3.75
N SER A 23 -20.83 43.84 -2.98
CA SER A 23 -19.79 42.80 -2.94
C SER A 23 -19.53 42.40 -1.48
N VAL A 24 -19.96 41.18 -1.15
CA VAL A 24 -19.71 40.47 0.10
C VAL A 24 -18.29 39.90 0.04
N PHE A 25 -17.43 40.26 0.99
CA PHE A 25 -16.10 39.65 1.16
C PHE A 25 -16.25 38.30 1.87
N ALA A 26 -16.16 37.20 1.12
CA ALA A 26 -16.20 35.84 1.65
C ALA A 26 -14.81 35.36 2.10
N LEU A 27 -14.77 34.83 3.32
CA LEU A 27 -13.62 34.24 4.01
C LEU A 27 -13.20 32.91 3.36
N ALA A 28 -12.01 32.87 2.75
CA ALA A 28 -11.46 31.64 2.16
C ALA A 28 -10.52 30.92 3.15
N LEU A 29 -11.07 30.00 3.94
CA LEU A 29 -10.31 28.97 4.66
C LEU A 29 -9.75 27.97 3.63
N ARG A 30 -8.43 28.00 3.40
CA ARG A 30 -7.75 26.95 2.62
C ARG A 30 -7.54 25.72 3.50
N LEU A 31 -8.45 24.77 3.40
CA LEU A 31 -8.23 23.39 3.83
C LEU A 31 -7.17 22.77 2.91
N GLY A 32 -5.96 22.56 3.44
CA GLY A 32 -4.94 21.76 2.78
C GLY A 32 -5.37 20.30 2.81
N SER A 33 -5.75 19.73 1.67
CA SER A 33 -5.92 18.29 1.52
C SER A 33 -4.55 17.62 1.60
N ALA A 34 -4.27 16.95 2.71
CA ALA A 34 -3.20 15.97 2.76
C ALA A 34 -3.60 14.83 1.81
N ALA A 35 -2.93 14.73 0.66
CA ALA A 35 -3.04 13.56 -0.20
C ALA A 35 -2.51 12.36 0.59
N GLN A 36 -3.41 11.49 1.07
CA GLN A 36 -3.00 10.16 1.52
C GLN A 36 -2.37 9.47 0.30
N ALA A 37 -1.07 9.23 0.37
CA ALA A 37 -0.41 8.34 -0.57
C ALA A 37 -1.14 7.00 -0.49
N ALA A 38 -1.79 6.60 -1.59
CA ALA A 38 -2.39 5.29 -1.70
C ALA A 38 -1.30 4.26 -1.37
N GLU A 39 -1.53 3.47 -0.34
CA GLU A 39 -0.65 2.39 0.07
C GLU A 39 -0.41 1.52 -1.17
N ALA A 40 0.86 1.44 -1.61
CA ALA A 40 1.21 0.66 -2.79
C ALA A 40 0.69 -0.76 -2.58
N PRO A 41 0.00 -1.37 -3.56
CA PRO A 41 -0.57 -2.70 -3.39
C PRO A 41 0.53 -3.66 -2.93
N GLY A 42 0.30 -4.28 -1.77
CA GLY A 42 1.26 -5.19 -1.15
C GLY A 42 1.54 -6.41 -2.03
N ILE A 43 2.68 -7.07 -1.81
CA ILE A 43 3.00 -8.35 -2.42
C ILE A 43 2.23 -9.43 -1.63
N ALA A 44 1.38 -10.19 -2.32
CA ALA A 44 0.70 -11.33 -1.70
C ALA A 44 1.54 -12.59 -1.88
N VAL A 45 1.75 -13.35 -0.79
CA VAL A 45 2.48 -14.61 -0.75
C VAL A 45 1.54 -15.69 -0.21
N GLU A 46 1.13 -16.61 -1.07
CA GLU A 46 0.20 -17.68 -0.73
C GLU A 46 0.96 -19.01 -0.62
N LEU A 47 0.87 -19.69 0.52
CA LEU A 47 1.20 -21.10 0.63
C LEU A 47 0.11 -21.91 -0.08
N ASN A 48 0.39 -22.40 -1.29
CA ASN A 48 -0.64 -22.92 -2.17
C ASN A 48 -0.80 -24.44 -2.06
N LYS A 49 0.30 -25.19 -2.06
CA LYS A 49 0.28 -26.67 -2.06
C LYS A 49 1.48 -27.22 -1.30
N LEU A 50 1.23 -28.27 -0.53
CA LEU A 50 2.23 -29.19 -0.01
C LEU A 50 2.06 -30.52 -0.76
N GLU A 51 3.12 -31.04 -1.34
CA GLU A 51 3.11 -32.28 -2.12
C GLU A 51 4.17 -33.23 -1.58
N SER A 52 3.73 -34.38 -1.08
CA SER A 52 4.63 -35.42 -0.59
C SER A 52 5.51 -35.96 -1.70
N GLN A 53 6.80 -36.11 -1.41
CA GLN A 53 7.82 -36.65 -2.32
C GLN A 53 8.75 -37.56 -1.51
N ASP A 54 8.53 -38.86 -1.49
CA ASP A 54 9.26 -39.82 -0.65
C ASP A 54 9.41 -39.34 0.82
N LYS A 55 10.64 -38.99 1.24
CA LYS A 55 10.96 -38.45 2.59
C LYS A 55 11.07 -36.92 2.62
N SER A 56 10.61 -36.25 1.57
CA SER A 56 10.68 -34.80 1.41
C SER A 56 9.28 -34.22 1.18
N CYS A 57 9.17 -32.92 1.43
CA CYS A 57 7.97 -32.16 1.12
C CYS A 57 8.28 -31.11 0.06
N ARG A 58 7.55 -31.14 -1.06
CA ARG A 58 7.59 -30.07 -2.05
C ARG A 58 6.55 -29.02 -1.70
N VAL A 59 7.01 -27.80 -1.46
CA VAL A 59 6.21 -26.65 -1.07
C VAL A 59 6.06 -25.70 -2.24
N TYR A 60 4.82 -25.30 -2.55
CA TYR A 60 4.50 -24.38 -3.62
C TYR A 60 4.00 -23.06 -3.04
N PHE A 61 4.67 -21.97 -3.38
CA PHE A 61 4.24 -20.60 -3.11
C PHE A 61 3.75 -19.93 -4.38
N VAL A 62 2.63 -19.22 -4.29
CA VAL A 62 2.16 -18.29 -5.32
C VAL A 62 2.45 -16.88 -4.84
N ILE A 63 3.11 -16.09 -5.67
CA ILE A 63 3.51 -14.71 -5.36
C ILE A 63 2.81 -13.80 -6.35
N ASP A 64 1.99 -12.88 -5.84
CA ASP A 64 1.34 -11.84 -6.63
C ASP A 64 1.98 -10.48 -6.37
N ASN A 65 2.79 -10.01 -7.31
CA ASN A 65 3.23 -8.64 -7.34
C ASN A 65 2.31 -7.84 -8.25
N ALA A 66 1.19 -7.37 -7.69
CA ALA A 66 0.21 -6.56 -8.40
C ALA A 66 0.67 -5.11 -8.61
N GLY A 67 1.76 -4.70 -7.95
CA GLY A 67 2.31 -3.34 -8.05
C GLY A 67 3.21 -3.12 -9.26
N PRO A 68 3.56 -1.84 -9.52
CA PRO A 68 4.44 -1.45 -10.62
C PRO A 68 5.94 -1.63 -10.29
N THR A 69 6.28 -1.90 -9.02
CA THR A 69 7.68 -2.08 -8.59
C THR A 69 8.19 -3.45 -9.02
N ALA A 70 9.37 -3.47 -9.66
CA ALA A 70 10.12 -4.70 -9.87
C ALA A 70 11.04 -4.94 -8.67
N PHE A 71 10.97 -6.13 -8.06
CA PHE A 71 11.86 -6.50 -6.95
C PHE A 71 12.99 -7.37 -7.48
N GLN A 72 14.21 -6.88 -7.31
CA GLN A 72 15.43 -7.63 -7.64
C GLN A 72 15.75 -8.66 -6.55
N SER A 73 15.36 -8.38 -5.32
CA SER A 73 15.49 -9.30 -4.18
C SER A 73 14.23 -9.25 -3.32
N LEU A 74 13.77 -10.42 -2.89
CA LEU A 74 12.79 -10.62 -1.83
C LEU A 74 13.09 -11.97 -1.17
N LYS A 75 13.83 -11.94 -0.07
CA LYS A 75 14.21 -13.10 0.72
C LYS A 75 13.48 -13.06 2.05
N LEU A 76 12.69 -14.08 2.31
CA LEU A 76 11.92 -14.21 3.54
C LEU A 76 12.64 -15.13 4.51
N ASP A 77 12.57 -14.82 5.79
CA ASP A 77 12.96 -15.72 6.87
C ASP A 77 11.72 -16.43 7.39
N LEU A 78 11.68 -17.75 7.22
CA LEU A 78 10.54 -18.59 7.57
C LEU A 78 10.88 -19.51 8.73
N VAL A 79 9.94 -19.67 9.66
CA VAL A 79 9.98 -20.67 10.73
C VAL A 79 8.88 -21.70 10.47
N LEU A 80 9.26 -22.97 10.42
CA LEU A 80 8.33 -24.08 10.23
C LEU A 80 8.07 -24.73 11.58
N PHE A 81 6.79 -24.91 11.89
CA PHE A 81 6.33 -25.59 13.09
C PHE A 81 5.70 -26.92 12.70
N ARG A 82 6.02 -27.96 13.48
CA ARG A 82 5.37 -29.26 13.38
C ARG A 82 3.91 -29.16 13.84
N THR A 83 3.13 -30.22 13.59
CA THR A 83 1.72 -30.29 14.00
C THR A 83 1.50 -30.21 15.52
N ASP A 84 2.51 -30.49 16.34
CA ASP A 84 2.49 -30.29 17.79
C ASP A 84 2.87 -28.86 18.23
N GLY A 85 3.11 -27.95 17.28
CA GLY A 85 3.47 -26.56 17.53
C GLY A 85 4.94 -26.34 17.88
N VAL A 86 5.78 -27.38 17.87
CA VAL A 86 7.23 -27.23 18.09
C VAL A 86 7.92 -26.84 16.78
N ILE A 87 8.91 -25.95 16.85
CA ILE A 87 9.73 -25.58 15.68
C ILE A 87 10.43 -26.82 15.13
N ASP A 88 10.26 -27.08 13.84
CA ASP A 88 11.08 -28.04 13.10
C ASP A 88 12.42 -27.40 12.72
N ARG A 89 12.36 -26.31 11.95
CA ARG A 89 13.53 -25.55 11.49
C ARG A 89 13.16 -24.13 11.05
N ARG A 90 14.21 -23.31 10.89
CA ARG A 90 14.17 -21.96 10.31
C ARG A 90 14.94 -21.96 8.99
N LEU A 91 14.41 -21.31 7.96
CA LEU A 91 15.00 -21.27 6.63
C LEU A 91 14.79 -19.92 5.94
N ALA A 92 15.69 -19.59 5.01
CA ALA A 92 15.52 -18.43 4.14
C ALA A 92 14.92 -18.85 2.78
N LEU A 93 13.83 -18.22 2.38
CA LEU A 93 13.14 -18.44 1.12
C LEU A 93 13.41 -17.31 0.13
N ASP A 94 14.01 -17.61 -1.03
CA ASP A 94 14.25 -16.61 -2.07
C ASP A 94 13.12 -16.59 -3.11
N LEU A 95 12.29 -15.55 -3.08
CA LEU A 95 11.17 -15.37 -4.01
C LEU A 95 11.56 -14.58 -5.27
N SER A 96 12.78 -14.06 -5.33
CA SER A 96 13.23 -13.16 -6.40
C SER A 96 13.50 -13.87 -7.75
N PRO A 97 13.55 -13.11 -8.86
CA PRO A 97 13.07 -11.74 -9.01
C PRO A 97 11.53 -11.70 -9.13
N LEU A 98 10.92 -10.59 -8.71
CA LEU A 98 9.50 -10.34 -8.93
C LEU A 98 9.31 -9.26 -10.00
N ARG A 99 8.67 -9.65 -11.10
CA ARG A 99 8.28 -8.71 -12.15
C ARG A 99 7.05 -7.91 -11.71
N PRO A 100 6.91 -6.65 -12.17
CA PRO A 100 5.73 -5.86 -11.88
C PRO A 100 4.50 -6.44 -12.58
N ASN A 101 3.33 -6.24 -11.97
CA ASN A 101 2.04 -6.69 -12.48
C ASN A 101 2.02 -8.19 -12.86
N LYS A 102 2.64 -9.04 -12.04
CA LYS A 102 2.83 -10.44 -12.39
C LYS A 102 2.66 -11.37 -11.20
N LYS A 103 1.81 -12.39 -11.41
CA LYS A 103 1.78 -13.62 -10.61
C LYS A 103 2.88 -14.58 -11.04
N SER A 104 3.55 -15.18 -10.08
CA SER A 104 4.56 -16.22 -10.26
C SER A 104 4.37 -17.34 -9.27
N VAL A 105 4.93 -18.51 -9.59
CA VAL A 105 4.95 -19.68 -8.70
C VAL A 105 6.39 -20.03 -8.42
N LYS A 106 6.69 -20.31 -7.15
CA LYS A 106 7.98 -20.83 -6.71
C LYS A 106 7.75 -22.14 -5.98
N LEU A 107 8.62 -23.11 -6.24
CA LEU A 107 8.61 -24.39 -5.57
C LEU A 107 9.93 -24.57 -4.82
N PHE A 108 9.85 -25.24 -3.67
CA PHE A 108 11.00 -25.54 -2.82
C PHE A 108 10.85 -26.94 -2.26
N GLU A 109 11.95 -27.62 -2.05
CA GLU A 109 11.97 -28.97 -1.49
C GLU A 109 12.53 -28.93 -0.07
N LEU A 110 11.77 -29.49 0.87
CA LEU A 110 12.16 -29.68 2.25
C LEU A 110 12.57 -31.13 2.42
N ASN A 111 13.88 -31.37 2.41
CA ASN A 111 14.43 -32.71 2.63
C ASN A 111 14.29 -33.13 4.09
N ASP A 112 14.05 -34.44 4.27
CA ASP A 112 13.87 -35.08 5.57
C ASP A 112 12.75 -34.46 6.40
N LEU A 113 11.67 -34.04 5.72
CA LEU A 113 10.47 -33.47 6.34
C LEU A 113 9.22 -33.91 5.56
N PRO A 114 8.42 -34.84 6.11
CA PRO A 114 7.13 -35.22 5.53
C PRO A 114 6.14 -34.05 5.52
N CYS A 115 5.36 -33.87 4.45
CA CYS A 115 4.41 -32.75 4.35
C CYS A 115 3.33 -32.74 5.43
N ASP A 116 2.88 -33.91 5.87
CA ASP A 116 1.86 -34.08 6.91
C ASP A 116 2.36 -33.73 8.31
N SER A 117 3.67 -33.62 8.49
CA SER A 117 4.28 -33.16 9.73
C SER A 117 4.28 -31.64 9.88
N ILE A 118 4.03 -30.88 8.81
CA ILE A 118 4.03 -29.41 8.81
C ILE A 118 2.68 -28.89 9.31
N GLY A 119 2.66 -28.30 10.50
CA GLY A 119 1.46 -27.70 11.08
C GLY A 119 1.25 -26.24 10.65
N SER A 120 2.31 -25.44 10.70
CA SER A 120 2.26 -24.04 10.27
C SER A 120 3.61 -23.52 9.81
N ILE A 121 3.57 -22.46 9.02
CA ILE A 121 4.72 -21.67 8.59
C ILE A 121 4.52 -20.24 9.10
N LEU A 122 5.56 -19.64 9.64
CA LEU A 122 5.61 -18.24 10.05
C LEU A 122 6.62 -17.51 9.18
N LEU A 123 6.21 -16.41 8.55
CA LEU A 123 7.11 -15.39 8.03
C LEU A 123 7.62 -14.58 9.21
N ASN A 124 8.83 -14.91 9.67
CA ASN A 124 9.42 -14.31 10.86
C ASN A 124 10.07 -12.96 10.56
N ASP A 125 10.72 -12.82 9.39
CA ASP A 125 11.35 -11.57 8.98
C ASP A 125 11.57 -11.49 7.45
N VAL A 126 12.06 -10.35 6.95
CA VAL A 126 12.53 -10.16 5.59
C VAL A 126 14.05 -9.97 5.61
N VAL A 127 14.76 -10.98 5.12
CA VAL A 127 16.24 -11.03 5.09
C VAL A 127 16.82 -10.02 4.09
N ASP A 128 16.18 -9.88 2.93
CA ASP A 128 16.62 -8.93 1.90
C ASP A 128 15.42 -8.50 1.04
N CYS A 129 15.32 -7.21 0.74
CA CYS A 129 14.27 -6.67 -0.10
C CYS A 129 14.78 -5.43 -0.83
N ARG A 130 14.87 -5.53 -2.17
CA ARG A 130 15.52 -4.51 -3.01
C ARG A 130 14.80 -4.35 -4.34
N ASP A 131 14.73 -3.12 -4.80
CA ASP A 131 14.46 -2.79 -6.20
C ASP A 131 15.72 -2.21 -6.88
N ALA A 132 15.54 -1.59 -8.04
CA ALA A 132 16.64 -0.97 -8.78
C ALA A 132 17.28 0.25 -8.09
N SER A 133 16.57 0.88 -7.16
CA SER A 133 17.03 2.04 -6.40
C SER A 133 17.79 1.64 -5.13
N GLY A 134 17.65 0.39 -4.68
CA GLY A 134 18.36 -0.16 -3.53
C GLY A 134 17.43 -0.86 -2.53
N PRO A 135 17.87 -0.99 -1.25
CA PRO A 135 17.06 -1.55 -0.18
C PRO A 135 15.76 -0.79 0.05
N ILE A 136 14.68 -1.54 0.29
CA ILE A 136 13.35 -0.99 0.60
C ILE A 136 13.09 -1.14 2.10
N ALA A 137 12.86 -0.02 2.79
CA ALA A 137 12.47 -0.01 4.19
C ALA A 137 11.07 -0.60 4.40
N ASP A 138 10.84 -1.19 5.58
CA ASP A 138 9.56 -1.72 6.04
C ASP A 138 8.92 -2.71 5.04
N CYS A 139 9.77 -3.47 4.33
CA CYS A 139 9.31 -4.37 3.29
C CYS A 139 8.37 -5.46 3.83
N ALA A 140 8.55 -5.88 5.08
CA ALA A 140 7.64 -6.80 5.75
C ALA A 140 6.19 -6.29 5.78
N ASP A 141 5.97 -4.98 5.93
CA ASP A 141 4.63 -4.37 6.00
C ASP A 141 3.94 -4.31 4.64
N ARG A 142 4.71 -4.48 3.56
CA ARG A 142 4.19 -4.62 2.20
C ARG A 142 3.75 -6.06 1.89
N LEU A 143 3.98 -7.02 2.79
CA LEU A 143 3.65 -8.42 2.55
C LEU A 143 2.31 -8.79 3.16
N GLN A 144 1.49 -9.49 2.37
CA GLN A 144 0.30 -10.17 2.84
C GLN A 144 0.49 -11.67 2.65
N VAL A 145 0.18 -12.46 3.67
CA VAL A 145 0.32 -13.92 3.63
C VAL A 145 -1.04 -14.60 3.68
N SER A 146 -1.16 -15.72 2.97
CA SER A 146 -2.35 -16.56 3.00
C SER A 146 -2.00 -18.03 2.79
N SER A 147 -2.93 -18.94 3.07
CA SER A 147 -2.73 -20.36 2.79
C SER A 147 -3.96 -20.97 2.13
N ARG A 148 -3.72 -21.85 1.17
CA ARG A 148 -4.68 -22.82 0.62
C ARG A 148 -4.36 -24.25 1.02
N ALA A 149 -3.15 -24.50 1.53
CA ALA A 149 -2.75 -25.79 2.06
C ALA A 149 -3.40 -26.04 3.44
N ALA A 150 -3.35 -27.28 3.92
CA ALA A 150 -3.79 -27.61 5.27
C ALA A 150 -2.95 -26.90 6.35
N ALA A 151 -1.66 -26.66 6.08
CA ALA A 151 -0.79 -25.91 6.98
C ALA A 151 -1.16 -24.41 6.98
N HIS A 152 -1.15 -23.80 8.17
CA HIS A 152 -1.38 -22.35 8.30
C HIS A 152 -0.15 -21.56 7.82
N PHE A 153 -0.36 -20.34 7.32
CA PHE A 153 0.73 -19.40 7.02
C PHE A 153 0.42 -18.02 7.64
N SER A 154 1.32 -17.55 8.52
CA SER A 154 1.19 -16.27 9.25
C SER A 154 2.44 -15.40 9.12
N LYS A 155 2.32 -14.11 9.46
CA LYS A 155 3.40 -13.15 9.69
C LYS A 155 3.33 -12.73 11.16
#